data_AF-A0A5W3L0M0-F1
#
_entry.id   AF-A0A5W3L0M0-F1
#
_cell.length_a   1.000
_cell.length_b   1.000
_cell.length_c   1.000
_cell.angle_alpha   90.00
_cell.angle_beta   90.00
_cell.angle_gamma   90.00
#
_symmetry.space_group_name_H-M   'P 1'
#
loop_
_entity.id
_entity.type
_entity.pdbx_description
1 polymer ?
#
loop_
_entity_poly.entity_id
_entity_poly.type
_entity_poly.pdbx_seq_one_letter_code
_entity_poly.pdbx_strand_id
1 'polypeptide(L)'
;MKYYMVKPFRIGMVEKDINIKESDQYISIDIISSEQLLYCEDNCFLITPELLLDLKKHNLTNVNVVKPKNMKFSIQHNMDYPKKKMREWYRLIPFKYDNSKNQEIFLDQDNNLIVNERVFKILRNHRIIRAKYTEFHIDDVEDFEDEIKEQPVFKNNIKNSYRDMLVFVVIILTVAYIFFK
;
A
#
# COMPACT_ATOMS: atom_id res chain seq x y z
N MET A 1 -5.05 8.47 -14.48
CA MET A 1 -5.73 7.16 -14.69
C MET A 1 -6.58 6.88 -13.47
N LYS A 2 -7.83 6.39 -13.60
CA LYS A 2 -8.67 6.09 -12.43
C LYS A 2 -8.29 4.75 -11.82
N TYR A 3 -8.23 4.71 -10.49
CA TYR A 3 -7.98 3.50 -9.72
C TYR A 3 -9.14 3.21 -8.78
N TYR A 4 -9.27 1.94 -8.41
CA TYR A 4 -10.30 1.44 -7.54
C TYR A 4 -9.68 0.49 -6.53
N MET A 5 -9.94 0.72 -5.26
CA MET A 5 -9.67 -0.25 -4.22
C MET A 5 -10.74 -1.35 -4.28
N VAL A 6 -10.30 -2.60 -4.32
CA VAL A 6 -11.12 -3.80 -4.36
C VAL A 6 -10.99 -4.52 -3.03
N LYS A 7 -12.11 -4.72 -2.34
CA LYS A 7 -12.18 -5.52 -1.10
C LYS A 7 -13.02 -6.77 -1.36
N PRO A 8 -12.41 -7.91 -1.75
CA PRO A 8 -13.13 -9.14 -2.05
C PRO A 8 -13.75 -9.76 -0.80
N PHE A 9 -14.62 -10.75 -1.01
CA PHE A 9 -15.19 -11.52 0.08
C PHE A 9 -14.13 -12.39 0.77
N ARG A 10 -14.03 -12.28 2.10
CA ARG A 10 -13.09 -13.05 2.92
C ARG A 10 -13.62 -14.47 3.16
N ILE A 11 -12.77 -15.47 2.96
CA ILE A 11 -13.17 -16.90 3.02
C ILE A 11 -12.33 -17.77 3.96
N GLY A 12 -11.23 -17.25 4.49
CA GLY A 12 -10.33 -18.02 5.34
C GLY A 12 -8.98 -17.34 5.51
N MET A 13 -7.96 -18.16 5.78
CA MET A 13 -6.63 -17.72 6.20
C MET A 13 -5.50 -18.47 5.49
N VAL A 14 -4.33 -17.86 5.49
CA VAL A 14 -3.08 -18.49 5.05
C VAL A 14 -2.20 -18.70 6.27
N GLU A 15 -1.59 -19.86 6.37
CA GLU A 15 -0.56 -20.09 7.36
C GLU A 15 0.73 -19.41 6.89
N LYS A 16 1.12 -18.37 7.62
CA LYS A 16 2.27 -17.55 7.28
C LYS A 16 3.54 -18.19 7.84
N ASP A 17 4.29 -18.83 6.95
CA ASP A 17 5.70 -19.15 7.19
C ASP A 17 6.57 -18.33 6.21
N ILE A 18 7.46 -17.53 6.77
CA ILE A 18 8.35 -16.59 6.06
C ILE A 18 9.40 -17.37 5.23
N ASN A 19 9.66 -18.63 5.58
CA ASN A 19 10.66 -19.46 4.92
C ASN A 19 10.08 -20.28 3.76
N ILE A 20 8.77 -20.21 3.52
CA ILE A 20 8.07 -21.04 2.55
C ILE A 20 7.60 -20.18 1.37
N LYS A 21 7.84 -20.69 0.15
CA LYS A 21 7.36 -20.07 -1.10
C LYS A 21 5.83 -19.95 -1.09
N GLU A 22 5.30 -18.92 -1.72
CA GLU A 22 3.86 -18.64 -1.77
C GLU A 22 3.02 -19.78 -2.40
N SER A 23 3.64 -20.62 -3.23
CA SER A 23 3.03 -21.85 -3.78
C SER A 23 2.84 -22.95 -2.74
N ASP A 24 3.70 -22.97 -1.73
CA ASP A 24 3.86 -24.07 -0.77
C ASP A 24 3.22 -23.72 0.58
N GLN A 25 2.80 -22.46 0.77
CA GLN A 25 2.03 -22.01 1.93
C GLN A 25 0.68 -22.76 2.04
N TYR A 26 0.30 -23.08 3.28
CA TYR A 26 -0.97 -23.72 3.57
C TYR A 26 -2.10 -22.69 3.53
N ILE A 27 -3.17 -23.00 2.79
CA ILE A 27 -4.35 -22.14 2.68
C ILE A 27 -5.55 -22.91 3.22
N SER A 28 -6.15 -22.39 4.28
CA SER A 28 -7.34 -22.96 4.91
C SER A 28 -8.57 -22.16 4.50
N ILE A 29 -9.55 -22.83 3.91
CA ILE A 29 -10.82 -22.24 3.48
C ILE A 29 -11.94 -22.63 4.43
N ASP A 30 -12.60 -21.65 5.02
CA ASP A 30 -13.72 -21.83 5.94
C ASP A 30 -15.06 -21.76 5.21
N ILE A 31 -15.17 -20.92 4.18
CA ILE A 31 -16.43 -20.62 3.50
C ILE A 31 -16.30 -20.93 2.01
N ILE A 32 -17.21 -21.76 1.50
CA ILE A 32 -17.36 -21.95 0.05
C ILE A 32 -18.02 -20.72 -0.55
N SER A 33 -17.40 -20.19 -1.60
CA SER A 33 -17.98 -19.13 -2.43
C SER A 33 -18.01 -19.54 -3.89
N SER A 34 -19.07 -19.11 -4.57
CA SER A 34 -19.21 -19.19 -6.02
C SER A 34 -18.56 -18.01 -6.75
N GLU A 35 -17.99 -17.04 -6.02
CA GLU A 35 -17.36 -15.86 -6.61
C GLU A 35 -16.06 -16.22 -7.34
N GLN A 36 -15.59 -15.31 -8.19
CA GLN A 36 -14.40 -15.55 -9.01
C GLN A 36 -13.13 -14.88 -8.49
N LEU A 37 -13.27 -13.97 -7.51
CA LEU A 37 -12.19 -13.32 -6.77
C LEU A 37 -12.52 -13.39 -5.27
N LEU A 38 -11.60 -13.92 -4.48
CA LEU A 38 -11.76 -14.11 -3.04
C LEU A 38 -10.52 -13.62 -2.30
N TYR A 39 -10.71 -13.36 -1.00
CA TYR A 39 -9.64 -12.96 -0.10
C TYR A 39 -9.46 -13.99 1.02
N CYS A 40 -8.22 -14.36 1.26
CA CYS A 40 -7.73 -15.04 2.45
C CYS A 40 -6.85 -14.04 3.22
N GLU A 41 -6.76 -14.20 4.53
CA GLU A 41 -5.85 -13.39 5.36
C GLU A 41 -4.41 -13.40 4.82
N ASP A 42 -3.63 -12.39 5.24
CA ASP A 42 -2.25 -12.18 4.79
C ASP A 42 -2.12 -11.93 3.28
N ASN A 43 -2.98 -11.05 2.74
CA ASN A 43 -2.90 -10.53 1.37
C ASN A 43 -2.99 -11.64 0.31
N CYS A 44 -3.77 -12.67 0.62
CA CYS A 44 -3.98 -13.81 -0.24
C CYS A 44 -5.20 -13.55 -1.11
N PHE A 45 -4.98 -13.27 -2.40
CA PHE A 45 -6.06 -13.09 -3.36
C PHE A 45 -6.19 -14.35 -4.20
N LEU A 46 -7.36 -14.97 -4.17
CA LEU A 46 -7.64 -16.18 -4.94
C LEU A 46 -8.54 -15.87 -6.11
N ILE A 47 -8.15 -16.35 -7.28
CA ILE A 47 -8.90 -16.20 -8.53
C ILE A 47 -9.19 -17.55 -9.15
N THR A 48 -10.34 -17.64 -9.80
CA THR A 48 -10.73 -18.84 -10.55
C THR A 48 -9.95 -18.95 -11.87
N PRO A 49 -9.83 -20.15 -12.45
CA PRO A 49 -9.23 -20.33 -13.79
C PRO A 49 -9.87 -19.43 -14.85
N GLU A 50 -11.19 -19.21 -14.75
CA GLU A 50 -11.96 -18.41 -15.70
C GLU A 50 -11.56 -16.93 -15.66
N LEU A 51 -11.49 -16.34 -14.46
CA LEU A 51 -11.01 -14.97 -14.29
C LEU A 51 -9.53 -14.84 -14.69
N LEU A 52 -8.69 -15.84 -14.37
CA LEU A 52 -7.29 -15.84 -14.79
C LEU A 52 -7.15 -15.83 -16.32
N LEU A 53 -7.94 -16.63 -17.02
CA LEU A 53 -7.92 -16.66 -18.48
C LEU A 53 -8.31 -15.31 -19.08
N ASP A 54 -9.31 -14.65 -18.51
CA ASP A 54 -9.75 -13.36 -19.03
C ASP A 54 -8.71 -12.25 -18.76
N LEU A 55 -8.12 -12.23 -17.56
CA LEU A 55 -7.01 -11.32 -17.24
C LEU A 55 -5.81 -11.54 -18.17
N LYS A 56 -5.49 -12.79 -18.53
CA LYS A 56 -4.43 -13.12 -19.49
C LYS A 56 -4.75 -12.68 -20.91
N LYS A 57 -5.98 -12.91 -21.39
CA LYS A 57 -6.43 -12.43 -22.72
C LYS A 57 -6.31 -10.92 -22.86
N HIS A 58 -6.49 -10.22 -21.75
CA HIS A 58 -6.37 -8.78 -21.63
C HIS A 58 -4.94 -8.32 -21.30
N ASN A 59 -3.91 -9.16 -21.46
CA ASN A 59 -2.50 -8.82 -21.28
C ASN A 59 -2.17 -8.18 -19.92
N LEU A 60 -2.77 -8.66 -18.83
CA LEU A 60 -2.40 -8.20 -17.50
C LEU A 60 -0.90 -8.47 -17.26
N THR A 61 -0.15 -7.42 -16.91
CA THR A 61 1.28 -7.49 -16.59
C THR A 61 1.52 -7.17 -15.11
N ASN A 62 2.76 -7.37 -14.64
CA ASN A 62 3.19 -7.01 -13.28
C ASN A 62 2.40 -7.71 -12.16
N VAL A 63 2.07 -8.99 -12.34
CA VAL A 63 1.52 -9.84 -11.28
C VAL A 63 2.10 -11.23 -11.38
N ASN A 64 2.42 -11.81 -10.22
CA ASN A 64 2.71 -13.23 -10.13
C ASN A 64 1.42 -14.01 -9.90
N VAL A 65 1.24 -15.09 -10.67
CA VAL A 65 0.13 -16.02 -10.49
C VAL A 65 0.68 -17.41 -10.20
N VAL A 66 0.26 -17.99 -9.08
CA VAL A 66 0.80 -19.25 -8.58
C VAL A 66 -0.35 -20.21 -8.27
N LYS A 67 -0.17 -21.48 -8.61
CA LYS A 67 -1.11 -22.53 -8.19
C LYS A 67 -0.74 -23.00 -6.77
N PRO A 68 -1.63 -22.84 -5.77
CA PRO A 68 -1.36 -23.31 -4.42
C PRO A 68 -1.28 -24.85 -4.40
N LYS A 69 -0.23 -25.40 -3.78
CA LYS A 69 -0.10 -26.86 -3.60
C LYS A 69 -0.87 -27.36 -2.39
N ASN A 70 -0.95 -26.54 -1.34
CA ASN A 70 -1.42 -26.94 -0.01
C ASN A 70 -2.72 -26.23 0.37
N MET A 71 -3.75 -26.29 -0.49
CA MET A 71 -5.06 -25.72 -0.20
C MET A 71 -6.04 -26.77 0.30
N LYS A 72 -6.66 -26.53 1.46
CA LYS A 72 -7.63 -27.44 2.09
C LYS A 72 -8.79 -26.67 2.72
N PHE A 73 -9.91 -27.35 2.91
CA PHE A 73 -10.98 -26.83 3.77
C PHE A 73 -10.56 -26.94 5.23
N SER A 74 -11.03 -26.01 6.06
CA SER A 74 -10.84 -26.12 7.50
C SER A 74 -11.56 -27.33 8.08
N ILE A 75 -11.13 -27.75 9.28
CA ILE A 75 -11.72 -28.90 9.97
C ILE A 75 -13.21 -28.67 10.18
N GLN A 76 -13.59 -27.48 10.65
CA GLN A 76 -14.98 -27.10 10.86
C GLN A 76 -15.79 -27.23 9.57
N HIS A 77 -15.27 -26.70 8.46
CA HIS A 77 -15.93 -26.82 7.17
C HIS A 77 -16.13 -28.28 6.73
N ASN A 78 -15.12 -29.13 6.92
CA ASN A 78 -15.22 -30.55 6.55
C ASN A 78 -16.22 -31.32 7.43
N MET A 79 -16.40 -30.92 8.70
CA MET A 79 -17.42 -31.50 9.57
C MET A 79 -18.84 -31.11 9.10
N ASP A 80 -19.05 -29.84 8.76
CA ASP A 80 -20.34 -29.33 8.32
C ASP A 80 -20.70 -29.80 6.90
N TYR A 81 -19.69 -29.98 6.04
CA TYR A 81 -19.86 -30.26 4.61
C TYR A 81 -18.91 -31.35 4.07
N PRO A 82 -18.98 -32.60 4.57
CA PRO A 82 -17.98 -33.64 4.32
C PRO A 82 -17.85 -34.11 2.86
N LYS A 83 -18.87 -33.84 2.02
CA LYS A 83 -18.90 -34.25 0.60
C LYS A 83 -18.49 -33.12 -0.36
N LYS A 84 -18.22 -31.91 0.14
CA LYS A 84 -17.85 -30.78 -0.71
C LYS A 84 -16.40 -30.93 -1.18
N LYS A 85 -16.18 -30.56 -2.44
CA LYS A 85 -14.86 -30.59 -3.08
C LYS A 85 -14.35 -29.17 -3.28
N MET A 86 -13.04 -29.00 -3.11
CA MET A 86 -12.37 -27.74 -3.37
C MET A 86 -12.40 -27.45 -4.86
N ARG A 87 -12.81 -26.24 -5.23
CA ARG A 87 -12.68 -25.75 -6.61
C ARG A 87 -11.20 -25.47 -6.88
N GLU A 88 -10.79 -25.51 -8.15
CA GLU A 88 -9.47 -25.03 -8.52
C GLU A 88 -9.36 -23.52 -8.35
N TRP A 89 -8.26 -23.08 -7.72
CA TRP A 89 -7.94 -21.69 -7.43
C TRP A 89 -6.49 -21.40 -7.78
N TYR A 90 -6.24 -20.15 -8.17
CA TYR A 90 -4.90 -19.61 -8.32
C TYR A 90 -4.72 -18.44 -7.38
N ARG A 91 -3.53 -18.30 -6.81
CA ARG A 91 -3.15 -17.14 -6.03
C ARG A 91 -2.65 -16.05 -6.96
N LEU A 92 -3.28 -14.89 -6.86
CA LEU A 92 -2.87 -13.64 -7.46
C LEU A 92 -1.98 -12.91 -6.43
N ILE A 93 -0.74 -12.59 -6.82
CA ILE A 93 0.24 -11.93 -5.96
C ILE A 93 0.62 -10.61 -6.64
N PRO A 94 -0.13 -9.53 -6.37
CA PRO A 94 0.19 -8.21 -6.90
C PRO A 94 1.46 -7.68 -6.23
N PHE A 95 2.27 -6.94 -6.99
CA PHE A 95 3.40 -6.21 -6.43
C PHE A 95 2.93 -4.97 -5.66
N LYS A 96 3.80 -4.42 -4.82
CA LYS A 96 3.61 -3.10 -4.23
C LYS A 96 3.58 -2.03 -5.32
N TYR A 97 2.90 -0.92 -5.02
CA TYR A 97 2.88 0.23 -5.90
C TYR A 97 4.28 0.75 -6.20
N ASP A 98 4.54 1.10 -7.46
CA ASP A 98 5.81 1.58 -7.99
C ASP A 98 5.53 2.68 -9.02
N ASN A 99 5.81 3.94 -8.66
CA ASN A 99 5.55 5.12 -9.49
C ASN A 99 6.28 5.07 -10.84
N SER A 100 7.36 4.30 -10.96
CA SER A 100 8.11 4.16 -12.22
C SER A 100 7.42 3.23 -13.23
N LYS A 101 6.40 2.47 -12.80
CA LYS A 101 5.72 1.46 -13.61
C LYS A 101 4.26 1.83 -13.81
N ASN A 102 3.75 1.61 -15.02
CA ASN A 102 2.31 1.66 -15.29
C ASN A 102 1.64 0.37 -14.78
N GLN A 103 1.40 0.29 -13.47
CA GLN A 103 0.79 -0.87 -12.84
C GLN A 103 -0.74 -0.81 -12.93
N GLU A 104 -1.32 -1.91 -13.38
CA GLU A 104 -2.78 -2.03 -13.52
C GLU A 104 -3.44 -2.66 -12.30
N ILE A 105 -2.64 -3.32 -11.49
CA ILE A 105 -3.02 -4.00 -10.27
C ILE A 105 -1.82 -4.02 -9.33
N PHE A 106 -2.04 -3.63 -8.09
CA PHE A 106 -0.96 -3.52 -7.11
C PHE A 106 -1.55 -3.54 -5.69
N LEU A 107 -0.65 -3.60 -4.71
CA LEU A 107 -0.97 -3.38 -3.31
C LEU A 107 -0.52 -1.98 -2.90
N ASP A 108 -1.39 -1.24 -2.22
CA ASP A 108 -1.00 0.02 -1.57
C ASP A 108 -0.12 -0.26 -0.32
N GLN A 109 0.19 0.79 0.45
CA GLN A 109 1.00 0.69 1.66
C GLN A 109 0.34 -0.24 2.70
N ASP A 110 -0.98 -0.18 2.83
CA ASP A 110 -1.79 -0.96 3.77
C ASP A 110 -2.13 -2.38 3.27
N ASN A 111 -1.64 -2.76 2.08
CA ASN A 111 -1.93 -4.01 1.40
C ASN A 111 -3.38 -4.16 0.89
N ASN A 112 -4.07 -3.06 0.66
CA ASN A 112 -5.32 -3.08 -0.10
C ASN A 112 -5.03 -3.36 -1.58
N LEU A 113 -5.89 -4.18 -2.19
CA LEU A 113 -5.82 -4.46 -3.62
C LEU A 113 -6.34 -3.26 -4.41
N ILE A 114 -5.47 -2.64 -5.19
CA ILE A 114 -5.82 -1.53 -6.08
C ILE A 114 -5.78 -2.03 -7.52
N VAL A 115 -6.77 -1.63 -8.31
CA VAL A 115 -6.85 -1.94 -9.75
C VAL A 115 -7.17 -0.69 -10.55
N ASN A 116 -6.65 -0.58 -11.77
CA ASN A 116 -7.04 0.50 -12.67
C ASN A 116 -8.46 0.28 -13.23
N GLU A 117 -8.98 1.29 -13.93
CA GLU A 117 -10.31 1.24 -14.55
C GLU A 117 -10.49 0.07 -15.52
N ARG A 118 -9.43 -0.34 -16.23
CA ARG A 118 -9.50 -1.43 -17.22
C ARG A 118 -9.71 -2.77 -16.53
N VAL A 119 -8.90 -3.08 -15.52
CA VAL A 119 -9.04 -4.30 -14.72
C VAL A 119 -10.34 -4.26 -13.93
N PHE A 120 -10.75 -3.11 -13.41
CA PHE A 120 -12.06 -2.94 -12.78
C PHE A 120 -13.20 -3.38 -13.70
N LYS A 121 -13.22 -2.95 -14.98
CA LYS A 121 -14.23 -3.38 -15.96
C LYS A 121 -14.25 -4.90 -16.18
N ILE A 122 -13.07 -5.53 -16.22
CA ILE A 122 -12.96 -6.99 -16.30
C ILE A 122 -13.60 -7.63 -15.06
N LEU A 123 -13.22 -7.18 -13.86
CA LEU A 123 -13.79 -7.70 -12.61
C LEU A 123 -15.32 -7.55 -12.55
N ARG A 124 -15.87 -6.46 -13.09
CA ARG A 124 -17.32 -6.21 -13.15
C ARG A 124 -18.08 -7.16 -14.09
N ASN A 125 -17.40 -7.76 -15.07
CA ASN A 125 -17.98 -8.78 -15.96
C ASN A 125 -17.96 -10.18 -15.32
N HIS A 126 -17.23 -10.34 -14.23
CA HIS A 126 -17.11 -11.59 -13.49
C HIS A 126 -18.05 -11.63 -12.28
N ARG A 127 -18.35 -12.84 -11.81
CA ARG A 127 -19.19 -13.08 -10.62
C ARG A 127 -18.40 -12.72 -9.35
N ILE A 128 -18.36 -11.43 -9.03
CA ILE A 128 -17.71 -10.88 -7.84
C ILE A 128 -18.73 -9.95 -7.15
N ILE A 129 -19.72 -10.57 -6.52
CA ILE A 129 -20.95 -9.88 -6.09
C ILE A 129 -20.75 -9.19 -4.73
N ARG A 130 -19.98 -9.80 -3.82
CA ARG A 130 -19.82 -9.30 -2.44
C ARG A 130 -18.61 -8.39 -2.27
N ALA A 131 -17.79 -8.23 -3.30
CA ALA A 131 -16.68 -7.29 -3.21
C ALA A 131 -17.18 -5.85 -3.09
N LYS A 132 -16.50 -5.08 -2.25
CA LYS A 132 -16.70 -3.62 -2.17
C LYS A 132 -15.68 -2.94 -3.07
N TYR A 133 -16.14 -1.92 -3.77
CA TYR A 133 -15.32 -1.12 -4.67
C TYR A 133 -15.42 0.34 -4.26
N THR A 134 -14.28 1.00 -4.15
CA THR A 134 -14.20 2.45 -3.86
C THR A 134 -13.17 3.07 -4.79
N GLU A 135 -13.46 4.25 -5.32
CA GLU A 135 -12.46 5.02 -6.08
C GLU A 135 -11.24 5.28 -5.18
N PHE A 136 -10.06 5.08 -5.74
CA PHE A 136 -8.79 5.23 -5.06
C PHE A 136 -8.00 6.31 -5.78
N HIS A 137 -7.57 7.31 -5.03
CA HIS A 137 -6.63 8.31 -5.51
C HIS A 137 -5.25 7.88 -5.04
N ILE A 138 -4.34 7.79 -6.01
CA ILE A 138 -2.92 7.72 -5.67
C ILE A 138 -2.60 9.14 -5.26
N ASP A 139 -2.41 9.34 -3.96
CA ASP A 139 -1.85 10.59 -3.49
C ASP A 139 -0.49 10.72 -4.15
N ASP A 140 -0.37 11.68 -5.08
CA ASP A 140 0.94 12.09 -5.55
C ASP A 140 1.68 12.49 -4.28
N VAL A 141 2.69 11.69 -3.91
CA VAL A 141 3.70 12.17 -2.99
C VAL A 141 4.31 13.35 -3.74
N GLU A 142 3.82 14.55 -3.45
CA GLU A 142 4.62 15.75 -3.61
C GLU A 142 5.89 15.43 -2.82
N ASP A 143 6.94 15.03 -3.53
CA ASP A 143 8.32 15.17 -3.09
C ASP A 143 8.59 16.69 -2.96
N PHE A 144 7.89 17.32 -2.02
CA PHE A 144 8.27 18.57 -1.39
C PHE A 144 8.60 18.22 0.07
N GLU A 145 9.53 17.29 0.25
CA GLU A 145 10.58 17.65 1.19
C GLU A 145 11.26 18.87 0.57
N ASP A 146 10.84 20.08 0.98
CA ASP A 146 11.69 21.26 0.83
C ASP A 146 13.09 20.79 1.23
N GLU A 147 14.04 20.79 0.29
CA GLU A 147 15.45 20.60 0.62
C GLU A 147 15.67 21.37 1.92
N ILE A 148 16.06 20.67 2.99
CA ILE A 148 16.45 21.34 4.22
C ILE A 148 17.57 22.27 3.76
N LYS A 149 17.24 23.56 3.56
CA LYS A 149 18.22 24.57 3.18
C LYS A 149 19.32 24.40 4.19
N GLU A 150 20.48 23.93 3.74
CA GLU A 150 21.60 23.64 4.61
C GLU A 150 21.71 24.81 5.58
N GLN A 151 21.55 24.54 6.87
CA GLN A 151 21.77 25.60 7.85
C GLN A 151 23.23 26.00 7.68
N PRO A 152 23.54 27.29 7.44
CA PRO A 152 24.92 27.70 7.26
C PRO A 152 25.70 27.27 8.51
N VAL A 153 26.68 26.37 8.32
CA VAL A 153 27.54 25.82 9.39
C VAL A 153 28.25 26.94 10.16
N PHE A 154 28.41 28.09 9.51
CA PHE A 154 28.86 29.31 10.14
C PHE A 154 27.66 30.17 10.53
N LYS A 155 27.41 30.28 11.84
CA LYS A 155 26.75 31.48 12.36
C LYS A 155 27.64 32.65 11.96
N ASN A 156 27.23 33.42 10.95
CA ASN A 156 27.68 34.80 10.86
C ASN A 156 27.17 35.50 12.12
N ASN A 157 27.99 35.47 13.17
CA ASN A 157 27.91 36.45 14.23
C ASN A 157 28.14 37.79 13.53
N ILE A 158 27.05 38.40 13.05
CA ILE A 158 27.00 39.84 12.88
C ILE A 158 27.19 40.34 14.32
N LYS A 159 28.44 40.61 14.67
CA LYS A 159 28.79 41.32 15.88
C LYS A 159 27.90 42.56 15.86
N ASN A 160 26.97 42.67 16.81
CA ASN A 160 26.00 43.75 16.88
C ASN A 160 26.74 45.06 17.21
N SER A 161 27.50 45.56 16.25
CA SER A 161 28.33 46.76 16.33
C SER A 161 27.48 47.97 16.76
N TYR A 162 26.21 47.99 16.35
CA TYR A 162 25.28 49.05 16.71
C TYR A 162 24.91 49.06 18.20
N ARG A 163 24.77 47.89 18.83
CA ARG A 163 24.43 47.78 20.26
C ARG A 163 25.62 48.18 21.13
N ASP A 164 26.82 47.77 20.74
CA ASP A 164 28.06 48.16 21.43
C ASP A 164 28.35 49.66 21.27
N MET A 165 28.09 50.23 20.09
CA MET A 165 28.22 51.67 19.82
C MET A 165 27.24 52.50 20.66
N LEU A 166 25.98 52.05 20.78
CA LEU A 166 24.96 52.72 21.60
C LEU A 166 25.35 52.75 23.08
N VAL A 167 25.85 51.62 23.62
CA VAL A 167 26.33 51.54 25.01
C VAL A 167 27.52 52.49 25.22
N PHE A 168 28.45 52.56 24.26
CA PHE A 168 29.61 53.44 24.35
C PHE A 168 29.22 54.93 24.40
N VAL A 169 28.24 55.35 23.57
CA VAL A 169 27.72 56.73 23.57
C VAL A 169 27.06 57.08 24.90
N VAL A 170 26.28 56.18 25.49
CA VAL A 170 25.64 56.40 26.80
C VAL A 170 26.70 56.58 27.90
N ILE A 171 27.75 55.76 27.90
CA ILE A 171 28.84 55.88 28.88
C ILE A 171 29.54 57.24 28.76
N ILE A 172 29.88 57.67 27.53
CA ILE A 172 30.53 58.97 27.30
C ILE A 172 29.64 60.13 27.76
N LEU A 173 28.35 60.11 27.42
CA LEU A 173 27.41 61.15 27.85
C LEU A 173 27.28 61.20 29.37
N THR A 174 27.28 60.04 30.03
CA THR A 174 27.20 59.96 31.51
C THR A 174 28.46 60.54 32.15
N VAL A 175 29.64 60.19 31.65
CA VAL A 175 30.92 60.74 32.14
C VAL A 175 31.00 62.25 31.88
N ALA A 176 30.63 62.71 30.68
CA ALA A 176 30.61 64.13 30.35
C ALA A 176 29.65 64.92 31.25
N TYR A 177 28.47 64.39 31.54
CA TYR A 177 27.52 65.02 32.47
C TYR A 177 28.07 65.12 33.91
N ILE A 178 28.85 64.14 34.35
CA ILE A 178 29.48 64.15 35.69
C ILE A 178 30.64 65.14 35.77
N PHE A 179 31.39 65.33 34.68
CA PHE A 179 32.58 66.21 34.68
C PHE A 179 32.31 67.67 34.28
N PHE A 180 31.25 67.94 33.52
CA PHE A 180 30.89 69.30 33.06
C PHE A 180 29.66 69.88 33.77
N LYS A 181 29.27 69.29 34.90
CA LYS A 181 28.38 69.87 35.91
C LYS A 181 29.19 70.23 37.14
#